data_AF-A0A1N7MN30-F1
#
_entry.id   AF-A0A1N7MN30-F1
#
_cell.length_a   1.000
_cell.length_b   1.000
_cell.length_c   1.000
_cell.angle_alpha   90.00
_cell.angle_beta   90.00
_cell.angle_gamma   90.00
#
_symmetry.space_group_name_H-M   'P 1'
#
loop_
_entity.id
_entity.type
_entity.pdbx_description
1 polymer ?
#
loop_
_entity_poly.entity_id
_entity_poly.type
_entity_poly.pdbx_seq_one_letter_code
_entity_poly.pdbx_strand_id
1 'polypeptide(L)'
;MKHNVRQQSGFTLIELVTVLVLLGIISAVAFARLGGISSYSESLFQHQMLSYLRLTQRTAVAHQGSGAQLNITRTTAAGWDITLEFDGQTAAYQLEGDHSFTFATDASSRVLSAGDTLSLVYRDNGDLAQLTSPVAVTINESLALLIGGSRPTCVSPTGFAYEGSCF
;
A
#
# COMPACT_ATOMS: atom_id res chain seq x y z
N MET A 1 14.18 -64.90 16.41
CA MET A 1 14.16 -63.61 15.68
C MET A 1 15.21 -62.69 16.29
N LYS A 2 16.29 -62.39 15.56
CA LYS A 2 17.42 -61.59 16.06
C LYS A 2 17.13 -60.12 15.76
N HIS A 3 16.83 -59.31 16.79
CA HIS A 3 16.65 -57.86 16.64
C HIS A 3 18.03 -57.19 16.59
N ASN A 4 18.37 -56.62 15.45
CA ASN A 4 19.64 -55.93 15.23
C ASN A 4 19.46 -54.46 15.67
N VAL A 5 19.85 -54.14 16.90
CA VAL A 5 19.82 -52.77 17.41
C VAL A 5 21.00 -52.02 16.78
N ARG A 6 20.72 -51.13 15.82
CA ARG A 6 21.71 -50.20 15.28
C ARG A 6 22.17 -49.25 16.39
N GLN A 7 23.46 -49.24 16.69
CA GLN A 7 24.03 -48.22 17.57
C GLN A 7 23.96 -46.86 16.88
N GLN A 8 23.31 -45.88 17.51
CA GLN A 8 23.36 -44.49 17.08
C GLN A 8 24.76 -43.96 17.35
N SER A 9 25.52 -43.66 16.29
CA SER A 9 26.78 -42.92 16.41
C SER A 9 26.46 -41.47 16.81
N GLY A 10 26.98 -41.02 17.95
CA GLY A 10 26.89 -39.62 18.36
C GLY A 10 27.66 -38.70 17.41
N PHE A 11 27.28 -37.42 17.39
CA PHE A 11 28.01 -36.37 16.69
C PHE A 11 29.41 -36.18 17.29
N THR A 12 30.42 -35.96 16.46
CA THR A 12 31.75 -35.57 16.96
C THR A 12 31.75 -34.11 17.42
N LEU A 13 32.65 -33.75 18.34
CA LEU A 13 32.78 -32.37 18.82
C LEU A 13 33.06 -31.40 17.67
N ILE A 14 33.92 -31.80 16.73
CA ILE A 14 34.24 -30.97 15.57
C ILE A 14 33.02 -30.78 14.65
N GLU A 15 32.23 -31.83 14.46
CA GLU A 15 31.02 -31.78 13.63
C GLU A 15 29.99 -30.84 14.24
N LEU A 16 29.78 -30.89 15.57
CA LEU A 16 28.92 -29.94 16.27
C LEU A 16 29.40 -28.49 16.09
N VAL A 17 30.70 -28.23 16.26
CA VAL A 17 31.27 -26.88 16.08
C VAL A 17 31.07 -26.39 14.65
N THR A 18 31.29 -27.23 13.64
CA THR A 18 31.07 -26.84 12.24
C THR A 18 29.61 -26.53 11.94
N VAL A 19 28.66 -27.28 12.51
CA VAL A 19 27.23 -27.01 12.36
C VAL A 19 26.86 -25.67 12.99
N LEU A 20 27.38 -25.35 14.19
CA LEU A 20 27.12 -24.06 14.84
C LEU A 20 27.68 -22.89 14.03
N VAL A 21 28.88 -23.02 13.46
CA VAL A 21 29.47 -22.01 12.58
C VAL A 21 28.61 -21.81 11.32
N LEU A 22 28.18 -22.89 10.67
CA LEU A 22 27.33 -22.82 9.48
C LEU A 22 25.97 -22.19 9.79
N LEU A 23 25.33 -22.57 10.90
CA LEU A 23 24.08 -21.97 11.35
C LEU A 23 24.26 -20.48 11.66
N GLY A 24 25.38 -20.07 12.24
CA GLY A 24 25.69 -18.66 12.49
C GLY A 24 25.77 -17.83 11.20
N ILE A 25 26.47 -18.34 10.20
CA ILE A 25 26.59 -17.69 8.88
C ILE A 25 25.22 -17.59 8.19
N ILE A 26 24.46 -18.69 8.15
CA ILE A 26 23.13 -18.72 7.51
C ILE A 26 22.17 -17.78 8.25
N SER A 27 22.20 -17.77 9.57
CA SER A 27 21.35 -16.89 10.38
C SER A 27 21.62 -15.42 10.07
N ALA A 28 22.88 -15.00 10.02
CA ALA A 28 23.23 -13.61 9.71
C ALA A 28 22.67 -13.14 8.36
N VAL A 29 22.75 -14.00 7.33
CA VAL A 29 22.20 -13.71 5.99
C VAL A 29 20.68 -13.76 5.96
N ALA A 30 20.07 -14.75 6.63
CA ALA A 30 18.62 -14.90 6.70
C ALA A 30 17.96 -13.72 7.41
N PHE A 31 18.53 -13.25 8.53
CA PHE A 31 18.03 -12.09 9.26
C PHE A 31 18.06 -10.81 8.42
N ALA A 32 19.16 -10.55 7.70
CA ALA A 32 19.28 -9.39 6.83
C ALA A 32 18.19 -9.37 5.73
N ARG A 33 17.77 -10.54 5.25
CA ARG A 33 16.73 -10.67 4.21
C ARG A 33 15.30 -10.61 4.75
N LEU A 34 15.04 -11.15 5.94
CA LEU A 34 13.70 -11.17 6.55
C LEU A 34 13.32 -9.82 7.18
N GLY A 35 14.29 -9.05 7.68
CA GLY A 35 14.03 -7.76 8.33
C GLY A 35 13.44 -6.67 7.42
N GLY A 36 13.56 -6.80 6.10
CA GLY A 36 13.06 -5.82 5.12
C GLY A 36 11.67 -6.12 4.53
N ILE A 37 10.98 -7.17 4.97
CA ILE A 37 9.71 -7.59 4.33
C ILE A 37 8.57 -6.61 4.60
N SER A 38 8.50 -6.00 5.80
CA SER A 38 7.45 -5.05 6.15
C SER A 38 7.59 -3.72 5.40
N SER A 39 8.81 -3.19 5.27
CA SER A 39 9.04 -1.97 4.48
C SER A 39 8.82 -2.20 2.98
N TYR A 40 9.08 -3.42 2.51
CA TYR A 40 8.76 -3.81 1.13
C TYR A 40 7.25 -3.85 0.88
N SER A 41 6.45 -4.40 1.79
CA SER A 41 4.98 -4.43 1.62
C SER A 41 4.37 -3.02 1.65
N GLU A 42 4.88 -2.13 2.51
CA GLU A 42 4.47 -0.71 2.54
C GLU A 42 4.75 -0.01 1.21
N SER A 43 5.97 -0.16 0.68
CA SER A 43 6.36 0.44 -0.60
C SER A 43 5.55 -0.13 -1.76
N LEU A 44 5.28 -1.44 -1.75
CA LEU A 44 4.43 -2.07 -2.77
C LEU A 44 3.01 -1.51 -2.75
N PHE A 45 2.40 -1.42 -1.57
CA PHE A 45 1.06 -0.85 -1.39
C PHE A 45 1.01 0.60 -1.87
N GLN A 46 2.03 1.40 -1.54
CA GLN A 46 2.16 2.77 -2.02
C GLN A 46 2.24 2.87 -3.54
N HIS A 47 3.07 2.05 -4.19
CA HIS A 47 3.19 2.06 -5.64
C HIS A 47 1.90 1.61 -6.34
N GLN A 48 1.16 0.66 -5.76
CA GLN A 48 -0.17 0.28 -6.23
C GLN A 48 -1.14 1.46 -6.13
N MET A 49 -1.20 2.13 -4.97
CA MET A 49 -2.05 3.31 -4.77
C MET A 49 -1.74 4.43 -5.77
N LEU A 50 -0.46 4.75 -5.96
CA LEU A 50 0.00 5.72 -6.93
C LEU A 50 -0.40 5.34 -8.37
N SER A 51 -0.36 4.06 -8.70
CA SER A 51 -0.79 3.56 -10.01
C SER A 51 -2.28 3.74 -10.23
N TYR A 52 -3.12 3.46 -9.22
CA TYR A 52 -4.56 3.70 -9.30
C TYR A 52 -4.90 5.18 -9.41
N LEU A 53 -4.25 6.05 -8.65
CA LEU A 53 -4.46 7.51 -8.77
C LEU A 53 -4.17 8.01 -10.18
N ARG A 54 -3.04 7.58 -10.76
CA ARG A 54 -2.68 7.92 -12.15
C ARG A 54 -3.63 7.31 -13.16
N LEU A 55 -4.10 6.09 -12.91
CA LEU A 55 -5.11 5.46 -13.75
C LEU A 55 -6.40 6.29 -13.74
N THR A 56 -6.93 6.66 -12.56
CA THR A 56 -8.13 7.49 -12.43
C THR A 56 -7.99 8.81 -13.16
N GLN A 57 -6.87 9.52 -12.98
CA GLN A 57 -6.64 10.79 -13.69
C GLN A 57 -6.63 10.60 -15.21
N ARG A 58 -5.95 9.56 -15.71
CA ARG A 58 -5.92 9.26 -17.15
C ARG A 58 -7.29 8.87 -17.68
N THR A 59 -8.06 8.10 -16.92
CA THR A 59 -9.43 7.70 -17.27
C THR A 59 -10.34 8.92 -17.33
N ALA A 60 -10.26 9.82 -16.35
CA ALA A 60 -10.97 11.10 -16.38
C ALA A 60 -10.69 11.91 -17.65
N VAL A 61 -9.42 12.05 -18.03
CA VAL A 61 -8.99 12.78 -19.24
C VAL A 61 -9.43 12.06 -20.53
N ALA A 62 -9.40 10.73 -20.54
CA ALA A 62 -9.79 9.93 -21.70
C ALA A 62 -11.30 9.96 -21.96
N HIS A 63 -12.11 10.06 -20.91
CA HIS A 63 -13.58 10.11 -20.97
C HIS A 63 -14.08 11.55 -20.75
N GLN A 64 -13.79 12.42 -21.72
CA GLN A 64 -14.24 13.82 -21.70
C GLN A 64 -15.76 13.91 -21.53
N GLY A 65 -16.25 14.73 -20.60
CA GLY A 65 -17.66 14.92 -20.28
C GLY A 65 -18.20 14.15 -19.07
N SER A 66 -17.54 13.06 -18.60
CA SER A 66 -18.03 12.29 -17.43
C SER A 66 -17.21 12.45 -16.17
N GLY A 67 -15.92 12.81 -16.29
CA GLY A 67 -14.97 12.75 -15.17
C GLY A 67 -14.73 11.32 -14.68
N ALA A 68 -14.11 11.19 -13.52
CA ALA A 68 -13.90 9.91 -12.85
C ALA A 68 -13.90 10.06 -11.33
N GLN A 69 -14.30 9.00 -10.61
CA GLN A 69 -14.27 8.95 -9.16
C GLN A 69 -13.49 7.72 -8.70
N LEU A 70 -12.53 7.92 -7.81
CA LEU A 70 -11.80 6.85 -7.13
C LEU A 70 -12.29 6.75 -5.70
N ASN A 71 -12.86 5.61 -5.32
CA ASN A 71 -13.18 5.29 -3.94
C ASN A 71 -12.13 4.35 -3.37
N ILE A 72 -11.58 4.72 -2.22
CA ILE A 72 -10.65 3.92 -1.45
C ILE A 72 -11.38 3.55 -0.16
N THR A 73 -11.83 2.31 -0.06
CA THR A 73 -12.59 1.81 1.09
C THR A 73 -11.74 0.84 1.88
N ARG A 74 -11.59 1.09 3.18
CA ARG A 74 -10.94 0.14 4.08
C ARG A 74 -12.00 -0.83 4.61
N THR A 75 -12.05 -2.05 4.09
CA THR A 75 -13.09 -3.02 4.45
C THR A 75 -12.81 -3.72 5.77
N THR A 76 -11.55 -4.05 6.05
CA THR A 76 -11.09 -4.64 7.31
C THR A 76 -9.78 -3.98 7.77
N ALA A 77 -9.12 -4.50 8.80
CA ALA A 77 -7.80 -4.00 9.19
C ALA A 77 -6.78 -4.09 8.04
N ALA A 78 -6.79 -5.20 7.28
CA ALA A 78 -5.88 -5.41 6.16
C ALA A 78 -6.55 -5.32 4.77
N GLY A 79 -7.87 -5.33 4.69
CA GLY A 79 -8.61 -5.37 3.42
C GLY A 79 -8.94 -3.99 2.87
N TRP A 80 -8.72 -3.81 1.57
CA TRP A 80 -8.95 -2.57 0.85
C TRP A 80 -9.66 -2.82 -0.48
N ASP A 81 -10.77 -2.10 -0.66
CA ASP A 81 -11.52 -2.08 -1.91
C ASP A 81 -11.23 -0.75 -2.62
N ILE A 82 -10.73 -0.85 -3.85
CA ILE A 82 -10.49 0.30 -4.71
C ILE A 82 -11.48 0.24 -5.87
N THR A 83 -12.42 1.19 -5.93
CA THR A 83 -13.35 1.29 -7.05
C THR A 83 -13.09 2.55 -7.86
N LEU A 84 -12.99 2.38 -9.17
CA LEU A 84 -12.87 3.45 -10.15
C LEU A 84 -14.19 3.51 -10.93
N GLU A 85 -14.89 4.62 -10.81
CA GLU A 85 -16.17 4.88 -11.48
C GLU A 85 -15.97 5.97 -12.54
N PHE A 86 -16.45 5.72 -13.75
CA PHE A 86 -16.34 6.65 -14.89
C PHE A 86 -17.37 6.26 -15.94
N ASP A 87 -18.02 7.22 -16.58
CA ASP A 87 -18.95 6.99 -17.70
C ASP A 87 -19.98 5.85 -17.46
N GLY A 88 -20.51 5.78 -16.24
CA GLY A 88 -21.45 4.71 -15.82
C GLY A 88 -20.84 3.31 -15.70
N GLN A 89 -19.52 3.17 -15.87
CA GLN A 89 -18.74 1.95 -15.65
C GLN A 89 -18.11 1.95 -14.25
N THR A 90 -17.86 0.75 -13.74
CA THR A 90 -17.14 0.54 -12.47
C THR A 90 -16.07 -0.53 -12.66
N ALA A 91 -14.83 -0.17 -12.37
CA ALA A 91 -13.72 -1.10 -12.22
C ALA A 91 -13.41 -1.27 -10.74
N ALA A 92 -13.30 -2.51 -10.27
CA ALA A 92 -13.04 -2.82 -8.87
C ALA A 92 -11.73 -3.61 -8.73
N TYR A 93 -10.94 -3.23 -7.74
CA TYR A 93 -9.67 -3.85 -7.40
C TYR A 93 -9.61 -4.09 -5.89
N GLN A 94 -8.89 -5.14 -5.52
CA GLN A 94 -8.72 -5.56 -4.13
C GLN A 94 -7.24 -5.43 -3.79
N LEU A 95 -6.95 -4.82 -2.64
CA LEU A 95 -5.60 -4.74 -2.09
C LEU A 95 -5.60 -5.29 -0.67
N GLU A 96 -4.45 -5.80 -0.26
CA GLU A 96 -4.23 -6.29 1.09
C GLU A 96 -3.01 -5.60 1.70
N GLY A 97 -3.14 -5.18 2.95
CA GLY A 97 -2.08 -4.52 3.70
C GLY A 97 -2.60 -3.95 5.02
N ASP A 98 -2.02 -4.37 6.13
CA ASP A 98 -2.30 -3.82 7.46
C ASP A 98 -1.44 -2.58 7.73
N HIS A 99 -1.58 -1.59 6.86
CA HIS A 99 -0.85 -0.33 6.94
C HIS A 99 -1.82 0.79 7.36
N SER A 100 -1.33 1.73 8.19
CA SER A 100 -2.10 2.95 8.43
C SER A 100 -2.21 3.73 7.13
N PHE A 101 -3.41 4.23 6.82
CA PHE A 101 -3.61 5.13 5.68
C PHE A 101 -4.14 6.45 6.22
N THR A 102 -3.39 7.51 6.01
CA THR A 102 -3.76 8.86 6.44
C THR A 102 -3.84 9.73 5.20
N PHE A 103 -4.90 10.51 5.08
CA PHE A 103 -4.95 11.58 4.10
C PHE A 103 -4.88 12.91 4.83
N ALA A 104 -4.16 13.86 4.23
CA ALA A 104 -4.00 15.19 4.77
C ALA A 104 -4.10 16.24 3.68
N THR A 105 -4.79 17.31 4.02
CA THR A 105 -4.78 18.61 3.36
C THR A 105 -3.96 19.56 4.23
N ASP A 106 -3.69 20.76 3.75
CA ASP A 106 -3.10 21.86 4.53
C ASP A 106 -3.86 22.15 5.84
N ALA A 107 -5.18 21.98 5.82
CA ALA A 107 -6.06 22.32 6.94
C ALA A 107 -6.42 21.13 7.85
N SER A 108 -6.33 19.89 7.37
CA SER A 108 -6.83 18.72 8.10
C SER A 108 -6.10 17.43 7.76
N SER A 109 -5.97 16.54 8.73
CA SER A 109 -5.40 15.20 8.56
C SER A 109 -6.27 14.17 9.24
N ARG A 110 -6.55 13.05 8.56
CA ARG A 110 -7.40 11.98 9.08
C ARG A 110 -6.89 10.60 8.64
N VAL A 111 -6.97 9.66 9.58
CA VAL A 111 -6.68 8.24 9.35
C VAL A 111 -7.94 7.52 8.85
N LEU A 112 -7.80 6.70 7.81
CA LEU A 112 -8.84 5.77 7.35
C LEU A 112 -8.88 4.54 8.25
N SER A 113 -9.99 4.37 8.96
CA SER A 113 -10.28 3.19 9.78
C SER A 113 -11.14 2.19 9.02
N ALA A 114 -11.26 0.96 9.54
CA ALA A 114 -12.14 -0.03 8.92
C ALA A 114 -13.59 0.50 8.86
N GLY A 115 -14.21 0.39 7.69
CA GLY A 115 -15.52 0.96 7.37
C GLY A 115 -15.47 2.37 6.74
N ASP A 116 -14.32 3.06 6.78
CA ASP A 116 -14.18 4.36 6.12
C ASP A 116 -13.99 4.21 4.61
N THR A 117 -14.53 5.19 3.89
CA THR A 117 -14.25 5.40 2.47
C THR A 117 -13.72 6.81 2.25
N LEU A 118 -12.69 6.91 1.42
CA LEU A 118 -12.18 8.17 0.88
C LEU A 118 -12.50 8.22 -0.61
N SER A 119 -13.30 9.19 -1.03
CA SER A 119 -13.63 9.38 -2.44
C SER A 119 -12.88 10.58 -2.99
N LEU A 120 -12.15 10.39 -4.09
CA LEU A 120 -11.48 11.44 -4.86
C LEU A 120 -12.25 11.63 -6.17
N VAL A 121 -12.77 12.83 -6.40
CA VAL A 121 -13.57 13.16 -7.58
C VAL A 121 -12.75 14.00 -8.54
N TYR A 122 -12.51 13.43 -9.72
CA TYR A 122 -11.79 14.06 -10.82
C TYR A 122 -12.78 14.61 -11.85
N ARG A 123 -12.50 15.82 -12.33
CA ARG A 123 -13.19 16.38 -13.50
C ARG A 123 -12.72 15.69 -14.77
N ASP A 124 -13.46 15.88 -15.85
CA ASP A 124 -13.15 15.36 -17.18
C ASP A 124 -11.88 15.92 -17.81
N ASN A 125 -11.35 17.02 -17.27
CA ASN A 125 -10.03 17.55 -17.62
C ASN A 125 -8.88 16.93 -16.81
N GLY A 126 -9.19 16.01 -15.88
CA GLY A 126 -8.21 15.35 -15.01
C GLY A 126 -7.91 16.10 -13.71
N ASP A 127 -8.50 17.27 -13.45
CA ASP A 127 -8.29 17.99 -12.19
C ASP A 127 -8.99 17.29 -11.03
N LEU A 128 -8.33 17.21 -9.87
CA LEU A 128 -8.92 16.73 -8.63
C LEU A 128 -9.80 17.85 -8.05
N ALA A 129 -11.11 17.70 -8.14
CA ALA A 129 -12.05 18.75 -7.72
C ALA A 129 -12.49 18.63 -6.26
N GLN A 130 -12.66 17.39 -5.77
CA GLN A 130 -13.26 17.16 -4.46
C GLN A 130 -12.69 15.91 -3.80
N LEU A 131 -12.60 15.98 -2.47
CA LEU A 131 -12.34 14.86 -1.59
C LEU A 131 -13.54 14.67 -0.66
N THR A 132 -13.96 13.44 -0.42
CA THR A 132 -15.10 13.16 0.47
C THR A 132 -14.71 12.13 1.51
N SER A 133 -14.71 12.49 2.79
CA SER A 133 -14.58 11.53 3.91
C SER A 133 -14.84 12.14 5.30
N PRO A 134 -16.05 11.99 5.90
CA PRO A 134 -17.32 11.61 5.28
C PRO A 134 -18.00 12.80 4.56
N VAL A 135 -17.50 14.01 4.78
CA VAL A 135 -18.02 15.25 4.18
C VAL A 135 -17.18 15.62 2.97
N ALA A 136 -17.84 16.16 1.95
CA ALA A 136 -17.23 16.69 0.74
C ALA A 136 -16.47 17.99 1.00
N VAL A 137 -15.23 18.08 0.53
CA VAL A 137 -14.36 19.25 0.61
C VAL A 137 -13.75 19.50 -0.77
N THR A 138 -13.80 20.74 -1.24
CA THR A 138 -13.15 21.16 -2.49
C THR A 138 -11.65 21.18 -2.33
N ILE A 139 -10.92 20.68 -3.32
CA ILE A 139 -9.47 20.62 -3.29
C ILE A 139 -8.88 21.80 -4.05
N ASN A 140 -8.20 22.68 -3.31
CA ASN A 140 -7.49 23.85 -3.86
C ASN A 140 -5.95 23.72 -3.72
N GLU A 141 -5.49 22.80 -2.87
CA GLU A 141 -4.08 22.52 -2.61
C GLU A 141 -3.78 21.03 -2.78
N SER A 142 -2.50 20.64 -2.72
CA SER A 142 -2.12 19.23 -2.84
C SER A 142 -2.71 18.39 -1.71
N LEU A 143 -3.23 17.22 -2.04
CA LEU A 143 -3.60 16.18 -1.09
C LEU A 143 -2.39 15.31 -0.79
N ALA A 144 -2.05 15.11 0.48
CA ALA A 144 -1.07 14.14 0.92
C ALA A 144 -1.74 12.83 1.34
N LEU A 145 -1.19 11.71 0.88
CA LEU A 145 -1.58 10.35 1.25
C LEU A 145 -0.36 9.67 1.89
N LEU A 146 -0.48 9.31 3.15
CA LEU A 146 0.58 8.70 3.95
C LEU A 146 0.20 7.25 4.27
N ILE A 147 1.11 6.32 3.98
CA ILE A 147 0.90 4.89 4.17
C ILE A 147 1.98 4.37 5.12
N GLY A 148 1.60 3.96 6.33
CA GLY A 148 2.57 3.48 7.31
C GLY A 148 3.67 4.51 7.61
N GLY A 149 4.92 4.08 7.53
CA GLY A 149 6.11 4.95 7.66
C GLY A 149 6.69 5.43 6.33
N SER A 150 5.98 5.25 5.21
CA SER A 150 6.49 5.52 3.88
C SER A 150 6.49 7.02 3.54
N ARG A 151 7.20 7.39 2.45
CA ARG A 151 7.19 8.77 1.97
C ARG A 151 5.79 9.14 1.48
N PRO A 152 5.29 10.37 1.74
CA PRO A 152 3.96 10.75 1.30
C PRO A 152 3.83 10.69 -0.22
N THR A 153 2.67 10.22 -0.67
CA THR A 153 2.20 10.32 -2.05
C THR A 153 1.27 11.52 -2.15
N CYS A 154 1.59 12.46 -3.03
CA CYS A 154 0.85 13.69 -3.22
C CYS A 154 -0.03 13.61 -4.45
N VAL A 155 -1.20 14.23 -4.40
CA VAL A 155 -2.06 14.49 -5.56
C VAL A 155 -2.25 16.00 -5.66
N SER A 156 -1.75 16.60 -6.74
CA SER A 156 -1.93 18.03 -6.99
C SER A 156 -3.39 18.37 -7.33
N PRO A 157 -3.80 19.65 -7.28
CA PRO A 157 -5.11 20.08 -7.77
C PRO A 157 -5.37 19.71 -9.24
N THR A 158 -4.32 19.58 -10.06
CA THR A 158 -4.41 19.09 -11.45
C THR A 158 -4.64 17.57 -11.57
N GLY A 159 -4.85 16.89 -10.43
CA GLY A 159 -5.03 15.45 -10.33
C GLY A 159 -3.75 14.64 -10.55
N PHE A 160 -2.61 15.27 -10.81
CA PHE A 160 -1.35 14.55 -10.99
C PHE A 160 -0.83 14.00 -9.67
N ALA A 161 -0.60 12.68 -9.64
CA ALA A 161 -0.07 11.97 -8.48
C ALA A 161 1.45 11.70 -8.57
N TYR A 162 2.16 12.05 -7.50
CA TYR A 162 3.63 11.98 -7.40
C TYR A 162 4.10 11.68 -5.98
N GLU A 163 5.36 11.27 -5.83
CA GLU A 163 5.99 11.05 -4.52
C GLU A 163 6.84 12.26 -4.15
N GLY A 164 6.78 12.75 -2.91
CA GLY A 164 7.57 13.91 -2.49
C GLY A 164 6.92 14.73 -1.38
N SER A 165 7.33 15.99 -1.26
CA SER A 165 6.69 16.97 -0.38
C SER A 165 5.45 17.55 -1.05
N CYS A 166 4.30 17.48 -0.38
CA CYS A 166 3.03 17.97 -0.92
C CYS A 166 2.83 19.48 -0.66
N PHE A 167 3.54 20.02 0.33
CA PHE A 167 3.49 21.41 0.81
C PHE A 167 4.91 21.92 1.05
#